data_AF-A0A1G9TS33-F1
#
_entry.id   AF-A0A1G9TS33-F1
#
_cell.length_a   1.000
_cell.length_b   1.000
_cell.length_c   1.000
_cell.angle_alpha   90.00
_cell.angle_beta   90.00
_cell.angle_gamma   90.00
#
_symmetry.space_group_name_H-M   'P 1'
#
loop_
_entity.id
_entity.type
_entity.pdbx_description
1 polymer ?
#
loop_
_entity_poly.entity_id
_entity_poly.type
_entity_poly.pdbx_seq_one_letter_code
_entity_poly.pdbx_strand_id
1 'polypeptide(L)'
;MFGILGLHSSVSAEDHGNPPVEELEAQFNSLMDLETNEDGEVKKYSSKGRLEQEFKSIMVWPLADHFVDTYFEEKNGKLYKKEIDGPYRLQTDEDYSLEKINDSEYKLTQQGENQLRGSYTLTITYSYEAGKWVFADRMDHVSDQGGQMPDTATSLPTMMMFGIIISAIGLLVLTLRKRLMA
;
A
#
# COMPACT_ATOMS: atom_id res chain seq x y z
N MET A 1 9.95 -36.02 48.74
CA MET A 1 9.97 -36.17 47.26
C MET A 1 9.01 -35.11 46.72
N PHE A 2 9.51 -34.10 46.01
CA PHE A 2 8.69 -33.02 45.47
C PHE A 2 8.18 -33.39 44.07
N GLY A 3 6.95 -33.00 43.76
CA GLY A 3 6.34 -33.12 42.44
C GLY A 3 5.50 -31.89 42.14
N ILE A 4 6.12 -30.85 41.58
CA ILE A 4 5.40 -29.67 41.10
C ILE A 4 5.03 -29.94 39.65
N LEU A 5 3.75 -30.27 39.40
CA LEU A 5 3.20 -30.31 38.06
C LEU A 5 2.97 -28.87 37.59
N GLY A 6 3.93 -28.34 36.82
CA GLY A 6 3.77 -27.06 36.14
C GLY A 6 2.70 -27.17 35.07
N LEU A 7 1.51 -26.62 35.34
CA LEU A 7 0.50 -26.39 34.31
C LEU A 7 1.03 -25.30 33.37
N HIS A 8 1.64 -25.71 32.27
CA HIS A 8 1.83 -24.85 31.10
C HIS A 8 0.46 -24.58 30.47
N SER A 9 -0.26 -23.60 31.02
CA SER A 9 -1.33 -22.93 30.29
C SER A 9 -0.68 -22.23 29.10
N SER A 10 -0.68 -22.89 27.94
CA SER A 10 -0.49 -22.20 26.67
C SER A 10 -1.51 -21.08 26.61
N VAL A 11 -1.05 -19.83 26.64
CA VAL A 11 -1.89 -18.67 26.34
C VAL A 11 -2.30 -18.85 24.88
N SER A 12 -3.50 -19.37 24.67
CA SER A 12 -4.13 -19.29 23.36
C SER A 12 -4.25 -17.81 23.04
N ALA A 13 -3.82 -17.41 21.85
CA ALA A 13 -4.15 -16.09 21.36
C ALA A 13 -5.68 -15.93 21.38
N GLU A 14 -6.13 -14.73 21.74
CA GLU A 14 -7.55 -14.40 21.78
C GLU A 14 -8.04 -14.19 20.34
N ASP A 15 -8.94 -15.07 19.87
CA ASP A 15 -9.51 -14.95 18.53
C ASP A 15 -10.47 -13.75 18.50
N HIS A 16 -9.99 -12.63 17.97
CA HIS A 16 -10.72 -11.36 17.93
C HIS A 16 -11.81 -11.30 16.84
N GLY A 17 -12.10 -12.44 16.19
CA GLY A 17 -13.03 -12.54 15.06
C GLY A 17 -12.48 -11.91 13.78
N ASN A 18 -13.32 -11.81 12.74
CA ASN A 18 -12.95 -11.14 11.50
C ASN A 18 -13.01 -9.60 11.66
N PRO A 19 -12.21 -8.83 10.91
CA PRO A 19 -12.36 -7.37 10.85
C PRO A 19 -13.73 -6.97 10.27
N PRO A 20 -14.35 -5.87 10.76
CA PRO A 20 -15.60 -5.35 10.23
C PRO A 20 -15.34 -4.54 8.95
N VAL A 21 -15.02 -5.25 7.87
CA VAL A 21 -14.55 -4.70 6.57
C VAL A 21 -15.44 -3.57 6.05
N GLU A 22 -16.76 -3.79 5.96
CA GLU A 22 -17.73 -2.81 5.47
C GLU A 22 -17.80 -1.55 6.36
N GLU A 23 -17.72 -1.72 7.68
CA GLU A 23 -17.81 -0.61 8.64
C GLU A 23 -16.54 0.26 8.61
N LEU A 24 -15.37 -0.36 8.47
CA LEU A 24 -14.09 0.35 8.34
C LEU A 24 -14.00 1.07 6.98
N GLU A 25 -14.46 0.45 5.89
CA GLU A 25 -14.49 1.08 4.57
C GLU A 25 -15.50 2.24 4.51
N ALA A 26 -16.67 2.11 5.14
CA ALA A 26 -17.64 3.19 5.26
C ALA A 26 -17.07 4.39 6.05
N GLN A 27 -16.36 4.13 7.15
CA GLN A 27 -15.69 5.18 7.92
C GLN A 27 -14.55 5.83 7.12
N PHE A 28 -13.73 5.04 6.43
CA PHE A 28 -12.66 5.54 5.54
C PHE A 28 -13.24 6.45 4.44
N ASN A 29 -14.27 5.99 3.74
CA ASN A 29 -14.94 6.79 2.71
C ASN A 29 -15.54 8.09 3.29
N SER A 30 -16.11 8.06 4.50
CA SER A 30 -16.61 9.27 5.17
C SER A 30 -15.50 10.29 5.54
N LEU A 31 -14.26 9.85 5.71
CA LEU A 31 -13.10 10.75 5.91
C LEU A 31 -12.46 11.20 4.58
N MET A 32 -12.67 10.47 3.49
CA MET A 32 -12.24 10.88 2.14
C MET A 32 -13.23 11.83 1.46
N ASP A 33 -14.54 11.67 1.70
CA ASP A 33 -15.64 12.45 1.10
C ASP A 33 -16.13 13.60 1.98
N LEU A 34 -15.21 14.24 2.70
CA LEU A 34 -15.50 15.43 3.49
C LEU A 34 -15.96 16.59 2.60
N GLU A 35 -17.10 17.19 2.94
CA GLU A 35 -17.64 18.34 2.23
C GLU A 35 -16.66 19.52 2.22
N THR A 36 -16.45 20.10 1.04
CA THR A 36 -15.69 21.34 0.85
C THR A 36 -16.60 22.52 0.45
N ASN A 37 -16.10 23.74 0.57
CA ASN A 37 -16.66 24.89 -0.15
C ASN A 37 -16.16 24.95 -1.62
N GLU A 38 -16.47 26.04 -2.33
CA GLU A 38 -16.05 26.29 -3.71
C GLU A 38 -14.53 26.42 -3.87
N ASP A 39 -13.80 26.82 -2.82
CA ASP A 39 -12.33 26.94 -2.77
C ASP A 39 -11.63 25.65 -2.31
N GLY A 40 -12.34 24.53 -2.14
CA GLY A 40 -11.78 23.27 -1.63
C GLY A 40 -11.55 23.22 -0.11
N GLU A 41 -12.00 24.23 0.66
CA GLU A 41 -11.88 24.31 2.11
C GLU A 41 -12.82 23.32 2.81
N VAL A 42 -12.28 22.45 3.67
CA VAL A 42 -13.02 21.39 4.37
C VAL A 42 -13.92 21.97 5.46
N LYS A 43 -15.25 21.77 5.34
CA LYS A 43 -16.24 22.36 6.27
C LYS A 43 -16.17 21.79 7.69
N LYS A 44 -15.84 20.50 7.83
CA LYS A 44 -15.97 19.74 9.10
C LYS A 44 -14.79 19.94 10.06
N TYR A 45 -13.59 20.22 9.55
CA TYR A 45 -12.36 20.31 10.33
C TYR A 45 -11.51 21.49 9.88
N SER A 46 -11.06 22.32 10.82
CA SER A 46 -10.25 23.51 10.53
C SER A 46 -8.75 23.24 10.39
N SER A 47 -8.25 22.09 10.85
CA SER A 47 -6.81 21.78 10.84
C SER A 47 -6.51 20.32 10.53
N LYS A 48 -5.36 20.11 9.90
CA LYS A 48 -4.80 18.83 9.47
C LYS A 48 -4.62 17.88 10.64
N GLY A 49 -4.03 18.38 11.74
CA GLY A 49 -3.81 17.62 12.97
C GLY A 49 -5.10 17.20 13.70
N ARG A 50 -6.26 17.79 13.39
CA ARG A 50 -7.55 17.26 13.89
C ARG A 50 -8.04 16.11 13.01
N LEU A 51 -8.01 16.26 11.69
CA LEU A 51 -8.39 15.19 10.76
C LEU A 51 -7.51 13.94 10.94
N GLU A 52 -6.21 14.13 11.19
CA GLU A 52 -5.25 13.05 11.48
C GLU A 52 -5.62 12.20 12.72
N GLN A 53 -6.29 12.77 13.73
CA GLN A 53 -6.80 12.00 14.88
C GLN A 53 -8.06 11.20 14.51
N GLU A 54 -8.88 11.69 13.58
CA GLU A 54 -10.08 11.01 13.11
C GLU A 54 -9.67 9.82 12.21
N PHE A 55 -8.64 9.96 11.37
CA PHE A 55 -8.01 8.82 10.69
C PHE A 55 -7.39 7.82 11.67
N LYS A 56 -6.65 8.28 12.70
CA LYS A 56 -6.15 7.41 13.80
C LYS A 56 -7.24 6.67 14.59
N SER A 57 -8.51 7.02 14.42
CA SER A 57 -9.62 6.24 14.98
C SER A 57 -9.89 4.93 14.21
N ILE A 58 -9.47 4.81 12.94
CA ILE A 58 -9.69 3.64 12.08
C ILE A 58 -8.42 3.01 11.50
N MET A 59 -7.25 3.66 11.60
CA MET A 59 -5.99 3.14 11.06
C MET A 59 -4.77 3.45 11.94
N VAL A 60 -3.70 2.68 11.74
CA VAL A 60 -2.41 2.89 12.43
C VAL A 60 -1.81 4.25 12.10
N TRP A 61 -1.03 4.83 13.02
CA TRP A 61 -0.56 6.20 12.90
C TRP A 61 0.22 6.50 11.60
N PRO A 62 1.18 5.69 11.13
CA PRO A 62 1.89 5.97 9.88
C PRO A 62 0.97 6.04 8.65
N LEU A 63 -0.11 5.25 8.64
CA LEU A 63 -1.09 5.24 7.56
C LEU A 63 -2.00 6.49 7.64
N ALA A 64 -2.42 6.89 8.86
CA ALA A 64 -3.20 8.10 9.08
C ALA A 64 -2.44 9.37 8.66
N ASP A 65 -1.15 9.46 9.03
CA ASP A 65 -0.24 10.53 8.60
C ASP A 65 -0.13 10.55 7.07
N HIS A 66 0.17 9.40 6.44
CA HIS A 66 0.26 9.30 4.98
C HIS A 66 -1.02 9.70 4.23
N PHE A 67 -2.21 9.29 4.69
CA PHE A 67 -3.47 9.69 4.05
C PHE A 67 -3.71 11.19 4.16
N VAL A 68 -3.50 11.77 5.34
CA VAL A 68 -3.74 13.20 5.57
C VAL A 68 -2.69 14.06 4.86
N ASP A 69 -1.43 13.63 4.79
CA ASP A 69 -0.37 14.30 4.04
C ASP A 69 -0.51 14.17 2.53
N THR A 70 -1.07 13.07 2.03
CA THR A 70 -1.32 12.87 0.60
C THR A 70 -2.49 13.72 0.12
N TYR A 71 -3.66 13.62 0.75
CA TYR A 71 -4.91 14.15 0.18
C TYR A 71 -5.34 15.53 0.71
N PHE A 72 -4.74 16.02 1.79
CA PHE A 72 -5.11 17.29 2.41
C PHE A 72 -3.90 18.21 2.64
N GLU A 73 -4.16 19.51 2.75
CA GLU A 73 -3.14 20.52 3.04
C GLU A 73 -3.69 21.60 3.98
N GLU A 74 -2.84 22.19 4.82
CA GLU A 74 -3.22 23.29 5.70
C GLU A 74 -2.61 24.60 5.20
N LYS A 75 -3.46 25.59 4.91
CA LYS A 75 -3.08 26.92 4.42
C LYS A 75 -3.73 27.96 5.33
N ASN A 76 -2.93 28.87 5.89
CA ASN A 76 -3.40 29.96 6.75
C ASN A 76 -4.29 29.52 7.95
N GLY A 77 -4.08 28.31 8.49
CA GLY A 77 -4.89 27.75 9.59
C GLY A 77 -6.28 27.25 9.17
N LYS A 78 -6.46 26.96 7.88
CA LYS A 78 -7.63 26.30 7.27
C LYS A 78 -7.17 25.03 6.55
N LEU A 79 -8.01 24.00 6.57
CA LEU A 79 -7.76 22.72 5.92
C LEU A 79 -8.41 22.68 4.53
N TYR A 80 -7.67 22.23 3.52
CA TYR A 80 -8.13 22.08 2.14
C TYR A 80 -7.93 20.64 1.67
N LYS A 81 -8.83 20.17 0.80
CA LYS A 81 -8.64 18.92 0.04
C LYS A 81 -7.86 19.24 -1.24
N LYS A 82 -6.82 18.46 -1.56
CA LYS A 82 -6.01 18.70 -2.77
C LYS A 82 -6.74 18.24 -4.03
N GLU A 83 -6.47 18.91 -5.13
CA GLU A 83 -6.93 18.56 -6.48
C GLU A 83 -6.09 17.39 -7.06
N ILE A 84 -6.23 16.20 -6.47
CA ILE A 84 -5.61 14.95 -6.94
C ILE A 84 -6.63 13.81 -6.96
N ASP A 85 -6.39 12.80 -7.80
CA ASP A 85 -7.20 11.58 -7.82
C ASP A 85 -7.20 10.90 -6.45
N GLY A 86 -8.37 10.43 -6.01
CA GLY A 86 -8.52 9.75 -4.74
C GLY A 86 -7.89 8.35 -4.69
N PRO A 87 -7.78 7.76 -3.49
CA PRO A 87 -7.35 6.38 -3.32
C PRO A 87 -8.39 5.42 -3.92
N TYR A 88 -7.96 4.23 -4.34
CA TYR A 88 -8.91 3.17 -4.68
C TYR A 88 -9.74 2.77 -3.46
N ARG A 89 -11.03 2.54 -3.72
CA ARG A 89 -12.02 2.10 -2.75
C ARG A 89 -12.25 0.60 -2.91
N LEU A 90 -12.50 -0.09 -1.80
CA LEU A 90 -13.03 -1.43 -1.83
C LEU A 90 -14.48 -1.35 -2.34
N GLN A 91 -14.79 -2.03 -3.44
CA GLN A 91 -16.17 -2.20 -3.88
C GLN A 91 -16.77 -3.33 -3.05
N THR A 92 -17.49 -2.99 -1.98
CA THR A 92 -18.04 -3.97 -1.02
C THR A 92 -19.20 -4.81 -1.58
N ASP A 93 -19.70 -4.43 -2.76
CA ASP A 93 -20.68 -5.14 -3.57
C ASP A 93 -20.05 -6.04 -4.66
N GLU A 94 -18.72 -5.99 -4.83
CA GLU A 94 -17.94 -6.92 -5.66
C GLU A 94 -17.20 -7.96 -4.77
N ASP A 95 -16.86 -9.12 -5.35
CA ASP A 95 -16.12 -10.16 -4.64
C ASP A 95 -14.74 -9.67 -4.16
N TYR A 96 -14.35 -10.09 -2.95
CA TYR A 96 -13.01 -9.91 -2.40
C TYR A 96 -12.55 -11.15 -1.63
N SER A 97 -11.24 -11.41 -1.62
CA SER A 97 -10.63 -12.42 -0.74
C SER A 97 -10.31 -11.80 0.60
N LEU A 98 -10.58 -12.51 1.71
CA LEU A 98 -10.19 -12.12 3.07
C LEU A 98 -9.47 -13.29 3.75
N GLU A 99 -8.16 -13.15 3.93
CA GLU A 99 -7.25 -14.17 4.44
C GLU A 99 -6.84 -13.84 5.89
N LYS A 100 -7.08 -14.76 6.83
CA LYS A 100 -6.56 -14.66 8.20
C LYS A 100 -5.07 -14.99 8.21
N ILE A 101 -4.22 -14.02 8.58
CA ILE A 101 -2.76 -14.19 8.66
C ILE A 101 -2.38 -14.71 10.04
N ASN A 102 -2.98 -14.16 11.09
CA ASN A 102 -2.94 -14.64 12.48
C ASN A 102 -4.17 -14.12 13.26
N ASP A 103 -4.24 -14.38 14.56
CA ASP A 103 -5.41 -14.01 15.39
C ASP A 103 -5.63 -12.50 15.54
N SER A 104 -4.62 -11.68 15.23
CA SER A 104 -4.66 -10.21 15.28
C SER A 104 -4.39 -9.55 13.92
N GLU A 105 -4.39 -10.30 12.80
CA GLU A 105 -4.06 -9.78 11.47
C GLU A 105 -4.78 -10.50 10.33
N TYR A 106 -5.38 -9.72 9.42
CA TYR A 106 -6.06 -10.20 8.21
C TYR A 106 -5.60 -9.40 6.98
N LYS A 107 -5.54 -10.07 5.82
CA LYS A 107 -5.24 -9.44 4.53
C LYS A 107 -6.44 -9.60 3.59
N LEU A 108 -6.97 -8.48 3.11
CA LEU A 108 -7.96 -8.43 2.04
C LEU A 108 -7.26 -8.23 0.69
N THR A 109 -7.80 -8.84 -0.37
CA THR A 109 -7.38 -8.57 -1.74
C THR A 109 -8.60 -8.53 -2.66
N GLN A 110 -8.74 -7.44 -3.42
CA GLN A 110 -9.73 -7.27 -4.49
C GLN A 110 -9.01 -6.93 -5.79
N GLN A 111 -9.50 -7.50 -6.91
CA GLN A 111 -9.13 -7.07 -8.25
C GLN A 111 -10.29 -6.27 -8.84
N GLY A 112 -10.00 -5.20 -9.55
CA GLY A 112 -11.02 -4.38 -10.21
C GLY A 112 -10.48 -3.65 -11.43
N GLU A 113 -11.36 -2.92 -12.12
CA GLU A 113 -11.01 -2.11 -13.28
C GLU A 113 -11.56 -0.69 -13.13
N ASN A 114 -10.73 0.30 -13.43
CA ASN A 114 -11.12 1.71 -13.45
C ASN A 114 -10.92 2.29 -14.86
N GLN A 115 -11.94 2.93 -15.41
CA GLN A 115 -11.92 3.43 -16.80
C GLN A 115 -10.83 4.47 -17.09
N LEU A 116 -10.28 5.14 -16.06
CA LEU A 116 -9.22 6.15 -16.18
C LEU A 116 -7.84 5.59 -15.78
N ARG A 117 -7.79 4.70 -14.79
CA ARG A 117 -6.53 4.17 -14.20
C ARG A 117 -6.21 2.71 -14.56
N GLY A 118 -7.04 2.04 -15.35
CA GLY A 118 -6.86 0.65 -15.79
C GLY A 118 -7.19 -0.41 -14.72
N SER A 119 -6.78 -1.64 -14.97
CA SER A 119 -6.93 -2.78 -14.04
C SER A 119 -6.01 -2.62 -12.83
N TYR A 120 -6.54 -2.85 -11.63
CA TYR A 120 -5.83 -2.69 -10.38
C TYR A 120 -6.03 -3.89 -9.44
N THR A 121 -5.08 -4.10 -8.54
CA THR A 121 -5.25 -4.95 -7.35
C THR A 121 -5.16 -4.05 -6.12
N LEU A 122 -6.22 -4.03 -5.33
CA LEU A 122 -6.28 -3.38 -4.02
C LEU A 122 -5.95 -4.42 -2.95
N THR A 123 -4.92 -4.16 -2.14
CA THR A 123 -4.56 -4.96 -0.97
C THR A 123 -4.73 -4.12 0.28
N ILE A 124 -5.38 -4.69 1.29
CA ILE A 124 -5.61 -4.02 2.58
C ILE A 124 -5.20 -4.98 3.69
N THR A 125 -4.38 -4.51 4.63
CA THR A 125 -4.04 -5.27 5.84
C THR A 125 -4.77 -4.66 7.03
N TYR A 126 -5.43 -5.48 7.82
CA TYR A 126 -6.12 -5.10 9.05
C TYR A 126 -5.36 -5.68 10.25
N SER A 127 -5.11 -4.86 11.28
CA SER A 127 -4.57 -5.30 12.57
C SER A 127 -5.61 -5.13 13.69
N TYR A 128 -5.55 -5.98 14.72
CA TYR A 128 -6.29 -5.78 15.96
C TYR A 128 -5.42 -5.09 17.00
N GLU A 129 -5.69 -3.81 17.25
CA GLU A 129 -4.87 -2.95 18.11
C GLU A 129 -5.76 -2.18 19.10
N ALA A 130 -5.28 -2.08 20.35
CA ALA A 130 -5.96 -1.37 21.44
C ALA A 130 -7.44 -1.79 21.66
N GLY A 131 -7.81 -3.03 21.34
CA GLY A 131 -9.16 -3.57 21.55
C GLY A 131 -10.13 -3.39 20.38
N LYS A 132 -9.64 -3.09 19.17
CA LYS A 132 -10.45 -2.95 17.94
C LYS A 132 -9.65 -3.33 16.69
N TRP A 133 -10.35 -3.65 15.61
CA TRP A 133 -9.75 -3.77 14.28
C TRP A 133 -9.51 -2.38 13.68
N VAL A 134 -8.38 -2.20 12.99
CA VAL A 134 -7.97 -0.99 12.28
C VAL A 134 -7.26 -1.37 10.96
N PHE A 135 -7.16 -0.43 10.01
CA PHE A 135 -6.27 -0.58 8.86
C PHE A 135 -4.80 -0.46 9.31
N ALA A 136 -4.01 -1.50 9.07
CA ALA A 136 -2.56 -1.50 9.25
C ALA A 136 -1.83 -1.00 8.00
N ASP A 137 -2.33 -1.36 6.81
CA ASP A 137 -1.77 -0.99 5.52
C ASP A 137 -2.86 -0.97 4.42
N ARG A 138 -2.63 -0.20 3.36
CA ARG A 138 -3.52 -0.10 2.18
C ARG A 138 -2.70 0.27 0.95
N MET A 139 -2.57 -0.67 0.02
CA MET A 139 -1.79 -0.52 -1.21
C MET A 139 -2.64 -0.78 -2.46
N ASP A 140 -2.51 0.07 -3.46
CA ASP A 140 -2.95 -0.19 -4.84
C ASP A 140 -1.78 -0.53 -5.76
N HIS A 141 -1.94 -1.57 -6.58
CA HIS A 141 -1.03 -1.90 -7.67
C HIS A 141 -1.80 -1.87 -8.99
N VAL A 142 -1.53 -0.85 -9.81
CA VAL A 142 -2.00 -0.78 -11.19
C VAL A 142 -1.22 -1.80 -12.01
N SER A 143 -1.91 -2.64 -12.79
CA SER A 143 -1.25 -3.61 -13.66
C SER A 143 -0.81 -2.91 -14.95
N ASP A 144 0.49 -2.73 -15.14
CA ASP A 144 1.09 -2.14 -16.35
C ASP A 144 0.78 -2.97 -17.60
N GLN A 145 -0.38 -2.68 -18.22
CA GLN A 145 -0.74 -3.06 -19.59
C GLN A 145 0.11 -2.23 -20.57
N GLY A 146 1.42 -2.49 -20.57
CA GLY A 146 2.40 -1.76 -21.36
C GLY A 146 2.02 -1.69 -22.84
N GLY A 147 1.74 -0.48 -23.32
CA GLY A 147 1.20 -0.25 -24.66
C GLY A 147 2.07 -0.87 -25.75
N GLN A 148 1.51 -1.82 -26.50
CA GLN A 148 2.13 -2.37 -27.69
C GLN A 148 2.39 -1.23 -28.68
N MET A 149 3.65 -1.05 -29.09
CA MET A 149 3.98 -0.08 -30.13
C MET A 149 3.27 -0.50 -31.43
N PRO A 150 2.63 0.42 -32.17
CA PRO A 150 2.03 0.07 -33.45
C PRO A 150 3.11 -0.30 -34.48
N ASP A 151 2.91 -1.41 -35.20
CA ASP A 151 3.86 -2.00 -36.17
C ASP A 151 4.32 -1.05 -37.31
N THR A 152 3.68 0.12 -37.43
CA THR A 152 4.03 1.23 -38.31
C THR A 152 5.46 1.76 -38.17
N ALA A 153 6.21 1.36 -37.13
CA ALA A 153 7.64 1.65 -37.00
C ALA A 153 8.51 0.98 -38.10
N THR A 154 7.97 0.01 -38.85
CA THR A 154 8.71 -0.78 -39.83
C THR A 154 8.85 -0.09 -41.20
N SER A 155 9.50 1.09 -41.24
CA SER A 155 9.79 1.80 -42.51
C SER A 155 11.12 2.59 -42.53
N LEU A 156 12.15 2.09 -41.85
CA LEU A 156 13.55 2.55 -42.01
C LEU A 156 14.41 1.45 -42.65
N PRO A 157 15.31 1.78 -43.61
CA PRO A 157 15.99 0.80 -44.44
C PRO A 157 17.09 0.02 -43.71
N THR A 158 17.26 -1.25 -44.09
CA THR A 158 18.08 -2.28 -43.42
C THR A 158 19.60 -2.10 -43.59
N MET A 159 20.16 -0.91 -43.31
CA MET A 159 21.60 -0.63 -43.35
C MET A 159 22.10 0.09 -42.09
N MET A 160 22.09 -0.62 -40.96
CA MET A 160 22.94 -0.26 -39.82
C MET A 160 23.34 -1.52 -39.01
N MET A 161 24.16 -2.37 -39.63
CA MET A 161 24.78 -3.53 -38.96
C MET A 161 26.29 -3.32 -38.86
N PHE A 162 26.80 -3.32 -37.62
CA PHE A 162 28.21 -3.31 -37.18
C PHE A 162 29.03 -1.99 -37.19
N GLY A 163 29.76 -1.81 -36.08
CA GLY A 163 30.79 -0.78 -35.84
C GLY A 163 30.45 0.09 -34.63
N ILE A 164 31.15 0.04 -33.48
CA ILE A 164 32.36 -0.69 -33.05
C ILE A 164 32.10 -1.00 -31.54
N ILE A 165 32.09 -2.25 -31.01
CA ILE A 165 33.20 -3.21 -30.80
C ILE A 165 34.24 -2.63 -29.79
N ILE A 166 34.85 -3.33 -28.83
CA ILE A 166 34.89 -4.77 -28.48
C ILE A 166 33.93 -5.04 -27.26
N SER A 167 34.06 -5.95 -26.27
CA SER A 167 35.12 -6.88 -25.81
C SER A 167 34.53 -8.17 -25.22
N ALA A 168 35.13 -9.32 -25.53
CA ALA A 168 34.93 -10.60 -24.83
C ALA A 168 36.17 -11.51 -25.04
N ILE A 169 36.28 -12.58 -24.24
CA ILE A 169 37.35 -13.60 -24.24
C ILE A 169 38.71 -13.08 -23.73
N GLY A 170 38.95 -13.36 -22.45
CA GLY A 170 40.27 -13.31 -21.79
C GLY A 170 40.34 -14.43 -20.75
N LEU A 171 40.24 -15.68 -21.19
CA LEU A 171 40.20 -16.83 -20.29
C LEU A 171 41.59 -17.11 -19.70
N LEU A 172 41.63 -17.39 -18.40
CA LEU A 172 42.76 -17.97 -17.65
C LEU A 172 43.97 -17.03 -17.45
N VAL A 173 44.36 -16.81 -16.18
CA VAL A 173 45.73 -17.03 -15.66
C VAL A 173 45.84 -16.55 -14.19
N LEU A 174 46.40 -17.41 -13.34
CA LEU A 174 46.92 -17.17 -11.99
C LEU A 174 45.97 -16.62 -10.90
N THR A 175 45.31 -17.55 -10.22
CA THR A 175 45.39 -17.59 -8.76
C THR A 175 46.86 -17.75 -8.29
N LEU A 176 47.12 -17.48 -7.00
CA LEU A 176 48.37 -17.77 -6.28
C LEU A 176 49.64 -17.00 -6.70
N ARG A 177 49.93 -15.93 -5.93
CA ARG A 177 51.04 -16.05 -4.97
C ARG A 177 50.83 -15.27 -3.67
N LYS A 178 50.61 -16.03 -2.59
CA LYS A 178 51.02 -15.61 -1.25
C LYS A 178 52.55 -15.43 -1.23
N ARG A 179 53.00 -14.50 -0.39
CA ARG A 179 54.26 -14.51 0.39
C ARG A 179 55.60 -14.24 -0.32
N LEU A 180 56.44 -13.48 0.41
CA LEU A 180 57.91 -13.31 0.31
C LEU A 180 58.38 -12.41 -0.85
N MET A 181 59.36 -11.49 -0.69
CA MET A 181 60.05 -10.99 0.52
C MET A 181 60.85 -9.73 0.16
N ALA A 182 60.78 -8.68 1.00
CA ALA A 182 61.81 -7.65 1.23
C ALA A 182 61.25 -6.65 2.28
#